data_AF-A0AAF3FB59-F1
#
_entry.id   AF-A0AAF3FB59-F1
#
_cell.length_a   1.000
_cell.length_b   1.000
_cell.length_c   1.000
_cell.angle_alpha   90.00
_cell.angle_beta   90.00
_cell.angle_gamma   90.00
#
_symmetry.space_group_name_H-M   'P 1'
#
loop_
_entity.id
_entity.type
_entity.pdbx_description
1 polymer ?
#
loop_
_entity_poly.entity_id
_entity_poly.type
_entity_poly.pdbx_seq_one_letter_code
_entity_poly.pdbx_strand_id
1 'polypeptide(L)'
;MCRQRVLQEGRQIPLVLFWEGRKGWGLRTIFKIPKNVFVGEYVGEVITFAEAKRRNKHTKYQFSLSTAITKLDNKFLVIDATSLGNETRFINHSCSASMKLLQL
;
A
#
# COMPACT_ATOMS: atom_id res chain seq x y z
N MET A 1 0.17 -9.29 -27.05
CA MET A 1 0.45 -9.21 -25.60
C MET A 1 -0.10 -7.89 -25.08
N CYS A 2 -1.10 -7.90 -24.18
CA CYS A 2 -1.76 -6.67 -23.70
C CYS A 2 -0.91 -6.04 -22.60
N ARG A 3 -0.37 -4.83 -22.84
CA ARG A 3 0.51 -4.13 -21.90
C ARG A 3 -0.19 -3.68 -20.60
N GLN A 4 -1.52 -3.75 -20.54
CA GLN A 4 -2.32 -3.27 -19.42
C GLN A 4 -2.76 -4.37 -18.43
N ARG A 5 -2.37 -5.63 -18.64
CA ARG A 5 -2.72 -6.76 -17.75
C ARG A 5 -1.74 -6.96 -16.58
N VAL A 6 -0.87 -5.98 -16.32
CA VAL A 6 0.22 -6.08 -15.33
C VAL A 6 -0.27 -6.46 -13.93
N LEU A 7 -1.44 -5.98 -13.50
CA LEU A 7 -2.01 -6.35 -12.19
C LEU A 7 -2.45 -7.82 -12.15
N GLN A 8 -2.97 -8.36 -13.24
CA GLN A 8 -3.46 -9.74 -13.32
C GLN A 8 -2.31 -10.76 -13.34
N GLU A 9 -1.18 -10.37 -13.90
CA GLU A 9 0.04 -11.17 -13.94
C GLU A 9 0.82 -11.11 -12.61
N GLY A 10 0.41 -10.22 -11.71
CA GLY A 10 1.04 -10.05 -10.41
C GLY A 10 2.42 -9.41 -10.48
N ARG A 11 3.02 -9.24 -9.30
CA ARG A 11 4.35 -8.64 -9.14
C ARG A 11 5.44 -9.55 -9.71
N GLN A 12 6.31 -8.96 -10.54
CA GLN A 12 7.49 -9.63 -11.12
C GLN A 12 8.82 -9.29 -10.42
N ILE A 13 8.81 -8.33 -9.50
CA ILE A 13 10.02 -7.88 -8.78
C ILE A 13 10.08 -8.56 -7.41
N PRO A 14 11.20 -9.19 -7.03
CA PRO A 14 11.35 -9.74 -5.69
C PRO A 14 11.54 -8.60 -4.68
N LEU A 15 10.78 -8.66 -3.58
CA LEU A 15 10.91 -7.74 -2.45
C LEU A 15 11.41 -8.48 -1.22
N VAL A 16 12.13 -7.75 -0.38
CA VAL A 16 12.77 -8.26 0.83
C VAL A 16 12.45 -7.31 1.97
N LEU A 17 12.00 -7.88 3.09
CA LEU A 17 11.86 -7.15 4.34
C LEU A 17 13.23 -6.87 4.93
N PHE A 18 13.42 -5.67 5.46
CA PHE A 18 14.64 -5.30 6.15
C PHE A 18 14.33 -4.45 7.38
N TRP A 19 15.22 -4.51 8.37
CA TRP A 19 15.11 -3.69 9.56
C TRP A 19 15.85 -2.36 9.34
N GLU A 20 15.13 -1.24 9.47
CA GLU A 20 15.67 0.12 9.35
C GLU A 20 15.71 0.84 10.70
N GLY A 21 16.27 0.17 11.71
CA GLY A 21 16.54 0.77 13.02
C GLY A 21 15.32 1.48 13.61
N ARG A 22 15.39 2.81 13.71
CA ARG A 22 14.35 3.65 14.32
C ARG A 22 13.04 3.68 13.52
N LYS A 23 13.06 3.44 12.21
CA LYS A 23 11.83 3.40 11.37
C LYS A 23 11.11 2.04 11.48
N GLY A 24 11.78 1.05 12.07
CA GLY A 24 11.31 -0.32 12.15
C GLY A 24 11.49 -1.06 10.83
N TRP A 25 10.57 -1.98 10.53
CA TRP A 25 10.60 -2.74 9.28
C TRP A 25 10.33 -1.87 8.06
N GLY A 26 11.08 -2.15 7.00
CA GLY A 26 10.93 -1.57 5.66
C GLY A 26 10.87 -2.65 4.59
N LEU A 27 10.50 -2.24 3.38
CA LEU A 27 10.49 -3.10 2.20
C LEU A 27 11.44 -2.55 1.13
N ARG A 28 12.31 -3.41 0.60
CA ARG A 28 13.26 -3.05 -0.47
C ARG A 28 13.36 -4.15 -1.52
N THR A 29 14.08 -3.88 -2.59
CA THR A 29 14.56 -4.90 -3.53
C THR A 29 16.08 -4.79 -3.69
N ILE A 30 16.73 -5.86 -4.12
CA ILE A 30 18.15 -5.86 -4.49
C ILE A 30 18.35 -5.58 -5.99
N PHE A 31 17.27 -5.52 -6.78
CA PHE A 31 17.33 -5.30 -8.22
C PHE A 31 17.00 -3.84 -8.57
N LYS A 32 17.57 -3.35 -9.66
CA LYS A 32 17.19 -2.04 -10.21
C LYS A 32 15.78 -2.13 -10.80
N ILE A 33 14.90 -1.24 -10.37
CA ILE A 33 13.53 -1.13 -10.89
C ILE A 33 13.48 -0.04 -11.97
N PRO A 34 13.12 -0.36 -13.22
CA PRO A 34 12.82 0.65 -14.24
C PRO A 34 11.63 1.54 -13.83
N LYS A 35 11.56 2.76 -14.35
CA LYS A 35 10.39 3.63 -14.12
C LYS A 35 9.10 2.96 -14.62
N ASN A 36 7.99 3.21 -13.93
CA ASN A 36 6.64 2.72 -14.26
C ASN A 36 6.44 1.21 -14.17
N VAL A 37 7.28 0.48 -13.42
CA VAL A 37 7.05 -0.93 -13.14
C VAL A 37 6.15 -1.09 -11.92
N PHE A 38 5.22 -2.04 -12.01
CA PHE A 38 4.35 -2.42 -10.90
C PHE A 38 5.13 -3.12 -9.79
N VAL A 39 4.99 -2.61 -8.56
CA VAL A 39 5.71 -3.12 -7.38
C VAL A 39 4.85 -4.08 -6.55
N GLY A 40 3.55 -3.82 -6.43
CA GLY A 40 2.64 -4.63 -5.62
C GLY A 40 1.37 -3.88 -5.24
N GLU A 41 0.40 -4.60 -4.73
CA GLU A 41 -0.86 -4.05 -4.18
C GLU A 41 -0.75 -3.85 -2.67
N TYR A 42 -1.32 -2.75 -2.17
CA TYR A 42 -1.49 -2.55 -0.74
C TYR A 42 -2.73 -3.30 -0.25
N VAL A 43 -2.51 -4.48 0.34
CA VAL A 43 -3.59 -5.40 0.73
C VAL A 43 -3.88 -5.31 2.22
N GLY A 44 -5.16 -5.20 2.57
CA GLY A 44 -5.69 -5.23 3.93
C GLY A 44 -7.22 -5.25 3.93
N GLU A 45 -7.82 -5.14 5.11
CA GLU A 45 -9.28 -5.09 5.24
C GLU A 45 -9.80 -3.70 4.84
N VAL A 46 -10.81 -3.63 3.98
CA VAL A 46 -11.46 -2.35 3.63
C VAL A 46 -12.52 -2.03 4.67
N ILE A 47 -12.29 -0.96 5.43
CA ILE A 47 -13.17 -0.51 6.52
C ILE A 47 -13.55 0.95 6.33
N THR A 48 -14.60 1.39 7.05
CA THR A 48 -14.96 2.80 7.07
C THR A 48 -13.98 3.59 7.94
N PHE A 49 -13.85 4.89 7.68
CA PHE A 49 -13.04 5.77 8.53
C PHE A 49 -13.52 5.78 10.00
N ALA A 50 -14.83 5.67 10.23
CA ALA A 50 -15.39 5.54 11.58
C ALA A 50 -14.90 4.27 12.29
N GLU A 51 -14.86 3.14 11.57
CA GLU A 51 -14.34 1.88 12.10
C GLU A 51 -12.82 1.94 12.33
N ALA A 52 -12.07 2.55 11.40
CA ALA A 52 -10.63 2.76 11.58
C ALA A 52 -10.33 3.58 12.85
N LYS A 53 -11.11 4.66 13.09
CA LYS A 53 -11.01 5.48 14.30
C LYS A 53 -11.40 4.70 15.55
N ARG A 54 -12.49 3.91 15.50
CA ARG A 54 -12.94 3.06 16.62
C ARG A 54 -11.87 2.05 17.01
N ARG A 55 -11.17 1.47 16.03
CA ARG A 55 -10.12 0.46 16.26
C ARG A 55 -8.92 1.03 17.01
N ASN A 56 -8.69 2.36 16.99
CA ASN A 56 -7.72 3.10 17.82
C ASN A 56 -6.32 2.44 17.97
N LYS A 57 -5.95 1.58 17.03
CA LYS A 57 -4.67 0.90 16.95
C LYS A 57 -3.84 1.66 15.94
N HIS A 58 -2.59 1.90 16.29
CA HIS A 58 -1.57 2.63 15.52
C HIS A 58 -1.86 2.67 14.01
N THR A 59 -2.02 3.87 13.45
CA THR A 59 -2.32 4.13 12.03
C THR A 59 -1.19 3.72 11.08
N LYS A 60 -0.16 3.03 11.58
CA LYS A 60 1.06 2.64 10.86
C LYS A 60 0.77 1.81 9.62
N TYR A 61 -0.27 0.98 9.65
CA TYR A 61 -0.62 0.06 8.56
C TYR A 61 -1.98 0.39 7.93
N GLN A 62 -2.38 1.66 8.00
CA GLN A 62 -3.65 2.12 7.44
C GLN A 62 -3.39 3.02 6.24
N PHE A 63 -4.16 2.79 5.17
CA PHE A 63 -4.10 3.59 3.96
C PHE A 63 -5.49 4.12 3.59
N SER A 64 -5.66 5.45 3.54
CA SER A 64 -6.93 6.07 3.19
C SER A 64 -7.17 6.07 1.68
N LEU A 65 -8.33 5.58 1.25
CA LEU A 65 -8.76 5.59 -0.14
C LEU A 65 -9.54 6.87 -0.45
N SER A 66 -9.25 7.49 -1.59
CA SER A 66 -9.95 8.67 -2.09
C SER A 66 -10.51 8.42 -3.49
N THR A 67 -11.42 7.46 -3.61
CA THR A 67 -12.06 7.11 -4.88
C THR A 67 -13.25 8.04 -5.19
N ALA A 68 -13.70 8.07 -6.45
CA ALA A 68 -14.92 8.80 -6.81
C ALA A 68 -16.13 8.42 -5.95
N ILE A 69 -16.24 7.13 -5.60
CA ILE A 69 -17.28 6.58 -4.72
C ILE A 69 -17.19 7.20 -3.32
N THR A 70 -15.99 7.30 -2.74
CA THR A 70 -15.81 7.93 -1.42
C THR A 70 -16.19 9.41 -1.39
N LYS A 71 -16.06 10.11 -2.52
CA LYS A 71 -16.41 11.52 -2.66
C LYS A 71 -17.92 11.74 -2.79
N LEU A 72 -18.61 10.88 -3.55
CA LEU A 72 -20.05 10.97 -3.76
C LEU A 72 -20.86 10.71 -2.48
N ASP A 73 -20.41 9.74 -1.68
CA ASP A 73 -21.12 9.30 -0.48
C ASP A 73 -20.66 10.01 0.81
N ASN A 74 -19.68 10.93 0.73
CA ASN A 74 -18.96 11.47 1.90
C ASN A 74 -18.40 10.37 2.84
N LYS A 75 -18.19 9.16 2.30
CA LYS A 75 -17.69 8.00 3.05
C LYS A 75 -16.22 7.80 2.74
N PHE A 76 -15.35 8.14 3.67
CA PHE A 76 -13.94 7.81 3.59
C PHE A 76 -13.73 6.33 3.91
N LEU A 77 -13.11 5.59 3.00
CA LEU A 77 -12.70 4.20 3.20
C LEU A 77 -11.21 4.15 3.54
N VAL A 78 -10.83 3.14 4.32
CA VAL A 78 -9.47 2.89 4.76
C VAL A 78 -9.16 1.43 4.51
N ILE A 79 -8.00 1.14 3.94
CA ILE A 79 -7.41 -0.21 3.94
C ILE A 79 -6.61 -0.36 5.23
N ASP A 80 -7.04 -1.25 6.13
CA ASP A 80 -6.38 -1.58 7.38
C ASP A 80 -5.61 -2.90 7.25
N ALA A 81 -4.29 -2.81 7.14
CA ALA A 81 -3.38 -3.95 7.04
C ALA A 81 -2.77 -4.33 8.41
N THR A 82 -3.37 -3.89 9.53
CA THR A 82 -2.81 -4.14 10.87
C THR A 82 -2.77 -5.62 11.20
N SER A 83 -3.90 -6.32 11.03
CA SER A 83 -4.05 -7.75 11.36
C SER A 83 -3.82 -8.67 10.16
N LEU A 84 -4.26 -8.26 8.97
CA LEU A 84 -4.22 -9.04 7.74
C LEU A 84 -3.74 -8.16 6.59
N GLY A 85 -2.72 -8.60 5.86
CA GLY A 85 -2.16 -7.88 4.73
C GLY A 85 -0.93 -8.58 4.17
N ASN A 86 -0.40 -8.07 3.07
CA ASN A 86 0.83 -8.59 2.47
C ASN A 86 2.05 -7.76 2.91
N GLU A 87 3.24 -8.07 2.38
CA GLU A 87 4.50 -7.42 2.72
C GLU A 87 4.54 -5.92 2.38
N THR A 88 3.68 -5.44 1.48
CA THR A 88 3.65 -4.02 1.08
C THR A 88 3.19 -3.10 2.21
N ARG A 89 2.58 -3.64 3.27
CA ARG A 89 2.29 -2.90 4.52
C ARG A 89 3.55 -2.32 5.18
N PHE A 90 4.73 -2.83 4.85
CA PHE A 90 6.02 -2.35 5.35
C PHE A 90 6.69 -1.31 4.43
N ILE A 91 6.01 -0.82 3.41
CA ILE A 91 6.48 0.34 2.64
C ILE A 91 6.40 1.58 3.55
N ASN A 92 7.55 2.22 3.74
CA ASN A 92 7.67 3.40 4.58
C ASN A 92 7.34 4.69 3.82
N HIS A 93 6.97 5.74 4.57
CA HIS A 93 6.83 7.09 4.06
C HIS A 93 8.19 7.77 3.86
N SER A 94 8.33 8.54 2.78
CA SER A 94 9.47 9.40 2.49
C SER A 94 8.99 10.67 1.77
N CYS A 95 9.52 11.83 2.13
CA CYS A 95 9.25 13.10 1.42
C CYS A 95 9.80 13.09 -0.01
N SER A 96 10.85 12.30 -0.26
CA SER A 96 11.40 12.05 -1.60
C SER A 96 11.11 10.59 -1.96
N ALA A 97 9.85 10.30 -2.27
CA ALA A 97 9.39 8.95 -2.55
C ALA A 97 9.87 8.48 -3.94
N SER A 98 10.30 7.21 -4.00
CA SER A 98 10.68 6.53 -5.25
C SER A 98 9.50 5.82 -5.93
N MET A 99 8.34 5.78 -5.29
CA MET A 99 7.13 5.10 -5.74
C MET A 99 5.93 6.03 -5.61
N LYS A 100 4.89 5.74 -6.40
CA LYS A 100 3.58 6.42 -6.31
C LYS A 100 2.50 5.37 -6.15
N LEU A 101 1.49 5.69 -5.34
CA LEU A 101 0.26 4.91 -5.36
C LEU A 101 -0.51 5.24 -6.64
N LEU A 102 -1.00 4.20 -7.31
CA LEU A 102 -1.96 4.31 -8.40
C LEU A 102 -3.31 3.81 -7.89
N GLN A 103 -4.29 4.71 -7.81
CA GLN A 103 -5.70 4.34 -7.61
C GLN A 103 -6.32 4.26 -9.00
N LEU A 104 -6.84 3.08 -9.37
CA LEU A 104 -7.55 2.85 -10.63
C LEU A 104 -9.02 3.24 -10.50
#